data_AF-A0A0P1BQL8-F1
#
_entry.id   AF-A0A0P1BQL8-F1
#
_cell.length_a   1.000
_cell.length_b   1.000
_cell.length_c   1.000
_cell.angle_alpha   90.00
_cell.angle_beta   90.00
_cell.angle_gamma   90.00
#
_symmetry.space_group_name_H-M   'P 1'
#
loop_
_entity.id
_entity.type
_entity.pdbx_description
1 polymer ?
#
loop_
_entity_poly.entity_id
_entity_poly.type
_entity_poly.pdbx_seq_one_letter_code
_entity_poly.pdbx_strand_id
1 'polypeptide(L)'
;MHFTSSILALAAAFCALSSTTSASPAAFEGVAHLPRRDQAPVYKTCHKSDSVALTFDDGPWKWETSIVDQLDNAGAKGSFFVNGNNYGCIYDNMQVKSLRHAFNQGHLIGSHGWEHQDFSQLSRDQINTLLHKNEVAFKRILGVKPLYFRPPYGNLNDQVLSVLAERGYRGVFLWDKDTEDADGAGVAHGKGVYNSITRNAPKSRLVLNHETIKATSHTVVPYALQHLSNKGFRLVTATECNGLGDSPNDWYDFVGGKESRNDKWQC
;
A
#
# COMPACT_ATOMS: atom_id res chain seq x y z
N MET A 1 -14.14 -78.07 59.77
CA MET A 1 -13.85 -76.86 60.57
C MET A 1 -13.60 -75.74 59.56
N HIS A 2 -14.58 -74.84 59.36
CA HIS A 2 -14.50 -73.41 59.75
C HIS A 2 -13.47 -72.63 58.91
N PHE A 3 -13.72 -71.50 58.23
CA PHE A 3 -14.80 -70.52 58.19
C PHE A 3 -14.71 -69.80 56.82
N THR A 4 -15.84 -69.25 56.36
CA THR A 4 -15.96 -68.25 55.29
C THR A 4 -15.37 -66.90 55.72
N SER A 5 -14.82 -66.11 54.79
CA SER A 5 -15.03 -64.65 54.75
C SER A 5 -14.49 -63.99 53.50
N SER A 6 -15.41 -63.31 52.82
CA SER A 6 -15.22 -62.33 51.76
C SER A 6 -14.54 -61.07 52.30
N ILE A 7 -13.66 -60.44 51.52
CA ILE A 7 -13.25 -59.05 51.75
C ILE A 7 -13.43 -58.26 50.45
N LEU A 8 -14.25 -57.21 50.57
CA LEU A 8 -14.58 -56.17 49.61
C LEU A 8 -13.33 -55.41 49.13
N ALA A 9 -13.31 -55.10 47.84
CA ALA A 9 -12.43 -54.08 47.26
C ALA A 9 -13.03 -52.68 47.51
N LEU A 10 -12.28 -51.81 48.19
CA LEU A 10 -12.60 -50.40 48.35
C LEU A 10 -11.98 -49.60 47.19
N ALA A 11 -12.83 -49.04 46.32
CA ALA A 11 -12.41 -48.09 45.30
C ALA A 11 -12.35 -46.68 45.91
N ALA A 12 -11.15 -46.08 45.95
CA ALA A 12 -10.96 -44.69 46.36
C ALA A 12 -11.16 -43.78 45.14
N ALA A 13 -12.23 -42.97 45.18
CA ALA A 13 -12.50 -41.93 44.19
C ALA A 13 -11.63 -40.69 44.45
N PHE A 14 -10.73 -40.36 43.52
CA PHE A 14 -10.02 -39.08 43.50
C PHE A 14 -10.90 -38.03 42.82
N CYS A 15 -11.42 -37.10 43.61
CA CYS A 15 -12.11 -35.90 43.14
C CYS A 15 -11.07 -34.85 42.71
N ALA A 16 -10.85 -34.68 41.41
CA ALA A 16 -10.04 -33.57 40.88
C ALA A 16 -10.91 -32.32 40.78
N LEU A 17 -10.58 -31.29 41.57
CA LEU A 17 -11.19 -29.96 41.48
C LEU A 17 -10.67 -29.23 40.23
N SER A 18 -11.55 -29.04 39.25
CA SER A 18 -11.31 -28.20 38.09
C SER A 18 -11.47 -26.73 38.45
N SER A 19 -10.36 -26.03 38.69
CA SER A 19 -10.34 -24.57 38.85
C SER A 19 -10.51 -23.89 37.49
N THR A 20 -11.73 -23.45 37.18
CA THR A 20 -12.03 -22.61 36.01
C THR A 20 -11.56 -21.18 36.27
N THR A 21 -10.39 -20.80 35.76
CA THR A 21 -9.98 -19.39 35.70
C THR A 21 -10.75 -18.68 34.59
N SER A 22 -11.71 -17.84 34.96
CA SER A 22 -12.38 -16.92 34.04
C SER A 22 -11.39 -15.84 33.60
N ALA A 23 -10.81 -15.97 32.42
CA ALA A 23 -10.05 -14.90 31.79
C ALA A 23 -11.01 -13.74 31.46
N SER A 24 -10.81 -12.59 32.10
CA SER A 24 -11.49 -11.36 31.71
C SER A 24 -10.96 -10.92 30.34
N PRO A 25 -11.80 -10.44 29.41
CA PRO A 25 -11.33 -9.90 28.15
C PRO A 25 -10.52 -8.63 28.45
N ALA A 26 -9.25 -8.63 28.05
CA ALA A 26 -8.42 -7.44 28.07
C ALA A 26 -9.11 -6.34 27.24
N ALA A 27 -9.31 -5.18 27.86
CA ALA A 27 -9.78 -4.01 27.17
C ALA A 27 -8.79 -3.68 26.04
N PHE A 28 -9.30 -3.53 24.82
CA PHE A 28 -8.56 -2.93 23.71
C PHE A 28 -8.22 -1.50 24.11
N GLU A 29 -6.97 -1.27 24.51
CA GLU A 29 -6.45 0.09 24.67
C GLU A 29 -6.50 0.79 23.32
N GLY A 30 -7.09 1.98 23.32
CA GLY A 30 -7.49 2.71 22.12
C GLY A 30 -6.32 3.02 21.20
N VAL A 31 -6.59 2.94 19.90
CA VAL A 31 -5.75 3.51 18.85
C VAL A 31 -5.47 4.97 19.21
N ALA A 32 -4.21 5.29 19.55
CA ALA A 32 -3.80 6.66 19.78
C ALA A 32 -4.19 7.52 18.56
N HIS A 33 -5.20 8.37 18.73
CA HIS A 33 -5.62 9.30 17.70
C HIS A 33 -4.49 10.31 17.54
N LEU A 34 -3.69 10.18 16.48
CA LEU A 34 -2.74 11.21 16.10
C LEU A 34 -3.50 12.55 16.00
N PRO A 35 -2.92 13.67 16.47
CA PRO A 35 -3.58 14.96 16.40
C PRO A 35 -4.00 15.24 14.95
N ARG A 36 -5.28 15.59 14.75
CA ARG A 36 -5.78 16.00 13.43
C ARG A 36 -4.95 17.19 12.97
N ARG A 37 -4.30 17.02 11.82
CA ARG A 37 -3.59 18.11 11.14
C ARG A 37 -4.60 18.87 10.28
N ASP A 38 -4.39 20.18 10.14
CA ASP A 38 -5.22 21.01 9.24
C ASP A 38 -4.97 20.67 7.77
N GLN A 39 -3.79 20.12 7.46
CA GLN A 39 -3.38 19.71 6.11
C GLN A 39 -2.60 18.40 6.14
N ALA A 40 -2.76 17.59 5.10
CA ALA A 40 -1.98 16.37 4.91
C ALA A 40 -0.51 16.75 4.59
N PRO A 41 0.49 16.12 5.23
CA PRO A 41 1.90 16.40 4.94
C PRO A 41 2.27 15.96 3.52
N VAL A 42 3.20 16.68 2.89
CA VAL A 42 3.72 16.36 1.55
C VAL A 42 5.16 15.85 1.64
N TYR A 43 5.41 14.68 1.06
CA TYR A 43 6.73 14.05 1.00
C TYR A 43 7.22 14.06 -0.45
N LYS A 44 8.31 14.79 -0.71
CA LYS A 44 8.87 14.96 -2.07
C LYS A 44 10.04 14.04 -2.36
N THR A 45 10.69 13.49 -1.34
CA THR A 45 11.87 12.62 -1.46
C THR A 45 11.84 11.56 -0.36
N CYS A 46 12.86 10.72 -0.27
CA CYS A 46 13.07 9.80 0.84
C CYS A 46 14.02 10.41 1.87
N HIS A 47 13.79 10.11 3.15
CA HIS A 47 14.57 10.68 4.27
C HIS A 47 15.40 9.65 5.03
N LYS A 48 15.14 8.35 4.88
CA LYS A 48 16.01 7.29 5.41
C LYS A 48 17.18 7.06 4.47
N SER A 49 18.41 7.03 4.99
CA SER A 49 19.62 6.75 4.22
C SER A 49 19.56 5.40 3.50
N ASP A 50 20.29 5.31 2.38
CA ASP A 50 20.49 4.09 1.60
C ASP A 50 19.19 3.40 1.13
N SER A 51 18.10 4.15 1.00
CA SER A 51 16.81 3.62 0.55
C SER A 51 16.30 4.34 -0.71
N VAL A 52 15.76 3.58 -1.66
CA VAL A 52 15.08 4.14 -2.84
C VAL A 52 13.67 3.58 -2.88
N ALA A 53 12.69 4.46 -3.02
CA ALA A 53 11.30 4.07 -3.26
C ALA A 53 10.99 4.12 -4.75
N LEU A 54 10.72 2.95 -5.33
CA LEU A 54 10.16 2.84 -6.67
C LEU A 54 8.65 2.97 -6.58
N THR A 55 8.10 4.00 -7.23
CA THR A 55 6.66 4.26 -7.23
C THR A 55 6.09 4.20 -8.64
N PHE A 56 4.83 3.75 -8.74
CA PHE A 56 4.15 3.45 -9.99
C PHE A 56 2.75 4.04 -9.98
N ASP A 57 2.42 4.85 -10.99
CA ASP A 57 1.12 5.51 -11.08
C ASP A 57 0.24 4.90 -12.19
N ASP A 58 -1.03 5.31 -12.19
CA ASP A 58 -2.06 5.14 -13.23
C ASP A 58 -2.74 3.79 -13.41
N GLY A 59 -2.29 2.76 -12.71
CA GLY A 59 -2.97 1.47 -12.74
C GLY A 59 -4.13 1.34 -11.73
N PRO A 60 -4.56 0.12 -11.39
CA PRO A 60 -3.97 -1.14 -11.84
C PRO A 60 -4.09 -1.33 -13.35
N TRP A 61 -3.02 -1.84 -13.98
CA TRP A 61 -3.01 -2.15 -15.41
C TRP A 61 -2.33 -3.49 -15.69
N LYS A 62 -2.32 -3.92 -16.96
CA LYS A 62 -1.86 -5.27 -17.37
C LYS A 62 -0.42 -5.62 -16.99
N TRP A 63 0.42 -4.66 -16.59
CA TRP A 63 1.81 -4.90 -16.22
C TRP A 63 2.08 -4.91 -14.72
N GLU A 64 1.09 -4.54 -13.89
CA GLU A 64 1.23 -4.47 -12.42
C GLU A 64 1.77 -5.78 -11.85
N THR A 65 1.14 -6.91 -12.17
CA THR A 65 1.57 -8.24 -11.71
C THR A 65 3.02 -8.55 -12.08
N SER A 66 3.46 -8.19 -13.30
CA SER A 66 4.84 -8.43 -13.71
C SER A 66 5.82 -7.56 -12.93
N ILE A 67 5.47 -6.30 -12.63
CA ILE A 67 6.30 -5.41 -11.82
C ILE A 67 6.40 -5.93 -10.37
N VAL A 68 5.27 -6.33 -9.78
CA VAL A 68 5.21 -6.97 -8.45
C VAL A 68 6.11 -8.20 -8.38
N ASP A 69 5.98 -9.13 -9.33
CA ASP A 69 6.80 -10.34 -9.35
C ASP A 69 8.30 -10.02 -9.49
N GLN A 70 8.65 -9.01 -10.28
CA GLN A 70 10.05 -8.57 -10.40
C GLN A 70 10.58 -7.97 -9.09
N LEU A 71 9.79 -7.14 -8.41
CA LEU A 71 10.13 -6.56 -7.11
C LEU A 71 10.35 -7.66 -6.08
N ASP A 72 9.42 -8.60 -5.94
CA ASP A 72 9.49 -9.69 -4.97
C ASP A 72 10.69 -10.61 -5.23
N ASN A 73 10.95 -10.96 -6.50
CA ASN A 73 12.13 -11.76 -6.87
C ASN A 73 13.46 -11.05 -6.54
N ALA A 74 13.46 -9.71 -6.50
CA ALA A 74 14.62 -8.92 -6.10
C ALA A 74 14.68 -8.65 -4.58
N GLY A 75 13.72 -9.17 -3.80
CA GLY A 75 13.59 -8.86 -2.36
C GLY A 75 13.24 -7.39 -2.09
N ALA A 76 12.64 -6.72 -3.07
CA ALA A 76 12.29 -5.30 -3.04
C ALA A 76 10.79 -5.08 -2.77
N LYS A 77 10.42 -3.88 -2.35
CA LYS A 77 9.02 -3.42 -2.30
C LYS A 77 8.83 -2.13 -3.10
N GLY A 78 7.70 -2.05 -3.80
CA GLY A 78 7.24 -0.86 -4.53
C GLY A 78 6.02 -0.21 -3.88
N SER A 79 5.66 0.97 -4.40
CA SER A 79 4.43 1.68 -4.04
C SER A 79 3.61 1.98 -5.29
N PHE A 80 2.34 1.61 -5.30
CA PHE A 80 1.44 1.73 -6.44
C PHE A 80 0.35 2.75 -6.10
N PHE A 81 0.24 3.85 -6.85
CA PHE A 81 -0.82 4.83 -6.69
C PHE A 81 -1.84 4.60 -7.79
N VAL A 82 -3.01 4.08 -7.40
CA VAL A 82 -3.96 3.53 -8.36
C VAL A 82 -5.20 4.39 -8.54
N ASN A 83 -5.70 4.44 -9.77
CA ASN A 83 -6.95 5.07 -10.14
C ASN A 83 -8.14 4.11 -10.05
N GLY A 84 -9.35 4.68 -10.07
CA GLY A 84 -10.59 3.91 -10.15
C GLY A 84 -11.04 3.62 -11.59
N ASN A 85 -10.96 4.61 -12.47
CA ASN A 85 -11.41 4.54 -13.86
C ASN A 85 -10.50 5.40 -14.73
N ASN A 86 -9.37 4.82 -15.14
CA ASN A 86 -8.37 5.50 -15.97
C ASN A 86 -8.08 4.66 -17.23
N TYR A 87 -6.98 3.89 -17.24
CA TYR A 87 -6.66 2.97 -18.34
C TYR A 87 -7.66 1.81 -18.47
N GLY A 88 -8.29 1.46 -17.36
CA GLY A 88 -9.42 0.53 -17.30
C GLY A 88 -10.22 0.76 -16.02
N CYS A 89 -11.31 0.00 -15.87
CA CYS A 89 -12.08 0.05 -14.64
C CYS A 89 -11.39 -0.79 -13.56
N ILE A 90 -11.20 -0.25 -12.36
CA ILE A 90 -10.58 -0.95 -11.22
C ILE A 90 -11.33 -2.24 -10.85
N TYR A 91 -12.61 -2.34 -11.21
CA TYR A 91 -13.45 -3.52 -10.99
C TYR A 91 -13.33 -4.60 -12.08
N ASP A 92 -12.60 -4.34 -13.16
CA ASP A 92 -12.34 -5.36 -14.18
C ASP A 92 -11.57 -6.55 -13.60
N ASN A 93 -11.84 -7.76 -14.09
CA ASN A 93 -11.31 -8.99 -13.48
C ASN A 93 -9.78 -9.00 -13.39
N MET A 94 -9.10 -8.47 -14.41
CA MET A 94 -7.64 -8.43 -14.44
C MET A 94 -7.09 -7.44 -13.40
N GLN A 95 -7.68 -6.24 -13.31
CA GLN A 95 -7.35 -5.18 -12.37
C GLN A 95 -7.56 -5.60 -10.92
N VAL A 96 -8.72 -6.21 -10.63
CA VAL A 96 -9.01 -6.77 -9.30
C VAL A 96 -7.98 -7.84 -8.91
N LYS A 97 -7.59 -8.70 -9.85
CA LYS A 97 -6.61 -9.76 -9.61
C LYS A 97 -5.23 -9.19 -9.35
N SER A 98 -4.77 -8.25 -10.17
CA SER A 98 -3.45 -7.64 -10.04
C SER A 98 -3.35 -6.83 -8.74
N LEU A 99 -4.38 -6.05 -8.42
CA LEU A 99 -4.40 -5.20 -7.23
C LEU A 99 -4.36 -6.04 -5.94
N ARG A 100 -5.13 -7.14 -5.91
CA ARG A 100 -5.08 -8.11 -4.81
C ARG A 100 -3.72 -8.79 -4.70
N HIS A 101 -3.06 -9.07 -5.82
CA HIS A 101 -1.72 -9.64 -5.83
C HIS A 101 -0.71 -8.67 -5.21
N ALA A 102 -0.66 -7.42 -5.70
CA ALA A 102 0.20 -6.38 -5.14
C ALA A 102 -0.01 -6.19 -3.63
N PHE A 103 -1.27 -6.16 -3.19
CA PHE A 103 -1.64 -6.02 -1.77
C PHE A 103 -1.13 -7.20 -0.93
N ASN A 104 -1.40 -8.43 -1.38
CA ASN A 104 -1.04 -9.65 -0.64
C ASN A 104 0.48 -9.86 -0.59
N GLN A 105 1.23 -9.36 -1.57
CA GLN A 105 2.69 -9.37 -1.56
C GLN A 105 3.29 -8.28 -0.67
N GLY A 106 2.48 -7.45 -0.02
CA GLY A 106 2.96 -6.44 0.93
C GLY A 106 3.57 -5.21 0.26
N HIS A 107 3.11 -4.85 -0.93
CA HIS A 107 3.39 -3.54 -1.50
C HIS A 107 2.45 -2.46 -0.96
N LEU A 108 2.92 -1.22 -0.96
CA LEU A 108 2.07 -0.08 -0.63
C LEU A 108 1.13 0.18 -1.81
N ILE A 109 -0.16 0.32 -1.54
CA ILE A 109 -1.18 0.75 -2.49
C ILE A 109 -1.79 2.06 -1.98
N GLY A 110 -1.49 3.16 -2.66
CA GLY A 110 -2.07 4.48 -2.41
C GLY A 110 -3.18 4.80 -3.39
N SER A 111 -3.98 5.82 -3.06
CA SER A 111 -4.97 6.36 -3.98
C SER A 111 -4.31 7.34 -4.96
N HIS A 112 -4.73 7.29 -6.22
CA HIS A 112 -4.43 8.29 -7.25
C HIS A 112 -5.70 9.00 -7.75
N GLY A 113 -6.80 8.89 -7.00
CA GLY A 113 -8.10 9.44 -7.36
C GLY A 113 -8.91 8.50 -8.26
N TRP A 114 -9.99 9.01 -8.85
CA TRP A 114 -10.91 8.18 -9.64
C TRP A 114 -10.57 8.21 -11.14
N GLU A 115 -10.64 9.38 -11.77
CA GLU A 115 -10.52 9.58 -13.23
C GLU A 115 -9.27 10.38 -13.64
N HIS A 116 -8.22 10.35 -12.81
CA HIS A 116 -6.96 11.07 -13.06
C HIS A 116 -7.14 12.59 -13.37
N GLN A 117 -8.13 13.22 -12.75
CA GLN A 117 -8.38 14.67 -12.92
C GLN A 117 -7.36 15.48 -12.12
N ASP A 118 -7.06 16.71 -12.55
CA ASP A 118 -6.24 17.64 -11.76
C ASP A 118 -7.04 18.13 -10.54
N PHE A 119 -6.74 17.57 -9.37
CA PHE A 119 -7.40 17.88 -8.11
C PHE A 119 -7.25 19.36 -7.70
N SER A 120 -6.20 20.05 -8.15
CA SER A 120 -6.00 21.47 -7.86
C SER A 120 -7.03 22.39 -8.54
N GLN A 121 -7.70 21.88 -9.59
CA GLN A 121 -8.71 22.60 -10.37
C GLN A 121 -10.14 22.25 -9.95
N LEU A 122 -10.31 21.38 -8.96
CA LEU A 122 -11.61 20.89 -8.52
C LEU A 122 -12.13 21.67 -7.32
N SER A 123 -13.46 21.78 -7.24
CA SER A 123 -14.12 22.19 -6.00
C SER A 123 -13.98 21.13 -4.91
N ARG A 124 -14.17 21.55 -3.66
CA ARG A 124 -14.13 20.67 -2.49
C ARG A 124 -15.06 19.45 -2.61
N ASP A 125 -16.25 19.64 -3.16
CA ASP A 125 -17.25 18.57 -3.31
C ASP A 125 -16.85 17.57 -4.40
N GLN A 126 -16.26 18.06 -5.49
CA GLN A 126 -15.70 17.20 -6.54
C GLN A 126 -14.55 16.34 -5.99
N ILE A 127 -13.61 16.95 -5.25
CA ILE A 127 -12.51 16.23 -4.58
C ILE A 127 -13.07 15.11 -3.68
N ASN A 128 -14.03 15.44 -2.80
CA ASN A 128 -14.65 14.47 -1.91
C ASN A 128 -15.34 13.33 -2.68
N THR A 129 -16.03 13.65 -3.77
CA THR A 129 -16.73 12.66 -4.60
C THR A 129 -15.74 11.67 -5.22
N LEU A 130 -14.65 12.15 -5.82
CA LEU A 130 -13.66 11.30 -6.50
C LEU A 130 -12.88 10.44 -5.50
N LEU A 131 -12.49 11.02 -4.35
CA LEU A 131 -11.85 10.25 -3.27
C LEU A 131 -12.81 9.17 -2.75
N HIS A 132 -14.07 9.52 -2.49
CA HIS A 132 -15.05 8.56 -1.98
C HIS A 132 -15.26 7.38 -2.94
N LYS A 133 -15.39 7.63 -4.25
CA LYS A 133 -15.51 6.53 -5.24
C LYS A 133 -14.32 5.58 -5.16
N ASN A 134 -13.10 6.12 -5.09
CA ASN A 134 -11.88 5.32 -5.03
C ASN A 134 -11.76 4.56 -3.69
N GLU A 135 -12.05 5.20 -2.56
CA GLU A 135 -12.10 4.56 -1.24
C GLU A 135 -13.12 3.41 -1.19
N VAL A 136 -14.30 3.57 -1.81
CA VAL A 136 -15.30 2.50 -1.90
C VAL A 136 -14.78 1.32 -2.71
N ALA A 137 -14.06 1.56 -3.81
CA ALA A 137 -13.44 0.49 -4.59
C ALA A 137 -12.37 -0.27 -3.79
N PHE A 138 -11.49 0.46 -3.07
CA PHE A 138 -10.51 -0.15 -2.18
C PHE A 138 -11.17 -1.01 -1.11
N LYS A 139 -12.22 -0.50 -0.46
CA LYS A 139 -12.97 -1.26 0.54
C LYS A 139 -13.54 -2.54 -0.05
N ARG A 140 -14.21 -2.46 -1.19
CA ARG A 140 -14.81 -3.64 -1.84
C ARG A 140 -13.77 -4.68 -2.26
N ILE A 141 -12.66 -4.24 -2.86
CA ILE A 141 -11.67 -5.14 -3.47
C ILE A 141 -10.74 -5.75 -2.41
N LEU A 142 -10.28 -4.92 -1.47
CA LEU A 142 -9.20 -5.21 -0.53
C LEU A 142 -9.65 -5.21 0.94
N GLY A 143 -10.79 -4.61 1.28
CA GLY A 143 -11.27 -4.50 2.67
C GLY A 143 -10.61 -3.37 3.47
N VAL A 144 -9.97 -2.42 2.79
CA VAL A 144 -9.20 -1.33 3.39
C VAL A 144 -9.57 0.03 2.81
N LYS A 145 -9.22 1.10 3.51
CA LYS A 145 -9.14 2.46 2.97
C LYS A 145 -7.67 2.90 2.95
N PRO A 146 -7.15 3.43 1.83
CA PRO A 146 -5.77 3.90 1.76
C PRO A 146 -5.58 5.17 2.61
N LEU A 147 -4.43 5.28 3.28
CA LEU A 147 -4.03 6.46 4.05
C LEU A 147 -3.10 7.40 3.28
N TYR A 148 -2.67 7.01 2.08
CA TYR A 148 -1.74 7.80 1.28
C TYR A 148 -2.30 8.08 -0.10
N PHE A 149 -2.00 9.27 -0.61
CA PHE A 149 -2.47 9.77 -1.88
C PHE A 149 -1.29 10.30 -2.70
N ARG A 150 -1.40 10.22 -4.03
CA ARG A 150 -0.59 11.02 -4.93
C ARG A 150 -1.54 11.81 -5.84
N PRO A 151 -1.39 13.14 -5.99
CA PRO A 151 -2.21 13.90 -6.91
C PRO A 151 -1.81 13.60 -8.36
N PRO A 152 -2.78 13.38 -9.26
CA PRO A 152 -2.53 13.44 -10.70
C PRO A 152 -1.73 14.68 -11.09
N TYR A 153 -0.77 14.50 -12.00
CA TYR A 153 0.16 15.54 -12.48
C TYR A 153 1.08 16.16 -11.40
N GLY A 154 1.05 15.67 -10.16
CA GLY A 154 1.75 16.30 -9.04
C GLY A 154 1.10 17.60 -8.54
N ASN A 155 -0.05 17.99 -9.09
CA ASN A 155 -0.70 19.26 -8.82
C ASN A 155 -1.54 19.21 -7.54
N LEU A 156 -1.28 20.13 -6.62
CA LEU A 156 -2.00 20.24 -5.35
C LEU A 156 -2.06 21.69 -4.87
N ASN A 157 -3.05 21.97 -4.03
CA ASN A 157 -3.20 23.24 -3.33
C ASN A 157 -3.69 22.99 -1.89
N ASP A 158 -3.83 24.05 -1.10
CA ASP A 158 -4.23 23.96 0.30
C ASP A 158 -5.59 23.29 0.50
N GLN A 159 -6.53 23.48 -0.43
CA GLN A 159 -7.84 22.84 -0.39
C GLN A 159 -7.73 21.32 -0.52
N VAL A 160 -6.90 20.83 -1.46
CA VAL A 160 -6.65 19.40 -1.64
C VAL A 160 -6.06 18.80 -0.37
N LEU A 161 -5.04 19.45 0.22
CA LEU A 161 -4.39 18.96 1.44
C LEU A 161 -5.32 18.97 2.66
N SER A 162 -6.18 19.98 2.78
CA SER A 162 -7.21 20.06 3.83
C SER A 162 -8.24 18.93 3.69
N VAL A 163 -8.79 18.71 2.49
CA VAL A 163 -9.76 17.62 2.28
C VAL A 163 -9.13 16.26 2.59
N LEU A 164 -7.90 16.02 2.15
CA LEU A 164 -7.19 14.77 2.44
C LEU A 164 -7.02 14.55 3.95
N ALA A 165 -6.59 15.58 4.70
CA ALA A 165 -6.45 15.51 6.15
C ALA A 165 -7.78 15.25 6.87
N GLU A 166 -8.85 15.94 6.48
CA GLU A 166 -10.19 15.74 7.06
C GLU A 166 -10.73 14.33 6.80
N ARG A 167 -10.39 13.75 5.65
CA ARG A 167 -10.71 12.37 5.30
C ARG A 167 -9.77 11.35 5.95
N GLY A 168 -8.78 11.79 6.73
CA GLY A 168 -7.86 10.94 7.47
C GLY A 168 -6.68 10.39 6.66
N TYR A 169 -6.38 10.95 5.48
CA TYR A 169 -5.12 10.64 4.80
C TYR A 169 -3.94 11.15 5.64
N ARG A 170 -2.92 10.30 5.77
CA ARG A 170 -1.71 10.55 6.54
C ARG A 170 -0.61 11.25 5.75
N GLY A 171 -0.69 11.25 4.42
CA GLY A 171 0.30 11.94 3.61
C GLY A 171 0.04 11.92 2.11
N VAL A 172 0.72 12.85 1.44
CA VAL A 172 0.80 12.97 0.00
C VAL A 172 2.22 12.70 -0.46
N PHE A 173 2.40 11.80 -1.43
CA PHE A 173 3.70 11.53 -2.02
C PHE A 173 3.83 12.20 -3.38
N LEU A 174 4.87 13.01 -3.54
CA LEU A 174 5.38 13.45 -4.85
C LEU A 174 6.61 12.62 -5.21
N TRP A 175 7.59 13.21 -5.90
CA TRP A 175 8.84 12.58 -6.29
C TRP A 175 9.94 13.63 -6.43
N ASP A 176 11.20 13.19 -6.38
CA ASP A 176 12.39 14.00 -6.65
C ASP A 176 13.23 13.45 -7.81
N LYS A 177 12.77 12.32 -8.39
CA LYS A 177 13.27 11.73 -9.62
C LYS A 177 12.08 11.29 -10.46
N ASP A 178 12.05 11.76 -11.69
CA ASP A 178 11.05 11.38 -12.67
C ASP A 178 11.74 10.57 -13.76
N THR A 179 11.10 9.49 -14.22
CA THR A 179 11.60 8.73 -15.38
C THR A 179 11.10 9.27 -16.70
N GLU A 180 10.12 10.20 -16.67
CA GLU A 180 9.50 10.81 -17.84
C GLU A 180 8.96 9.73 -18.81
N ASP A 181 8.59 8.56 -18.27
CA ASP A 181 8.15 7.41 -19.06
C ASP A 181 6.75 7.61 -19.64
N ALA A 182 5.87 8.32 -18.92
CA ALA A 182 4.59 8.80 -19.44
C ALA A 182 4.74 9.85 -20.55
N ASP A 183 5.81 10.65 -20.53
CA ASP A 183 6.12 11.66 -21.55
C ASP A 183 6.82 11.08 -22.79
N GLY A 184 7.15 9.79 -22.77
CA GLY A 184 7.79 9.11 -23.89
C GLY A 184 9.30 9.35 -24.01
N ALA A 185 9.98 9.76 -22.93
CA ALA A 185 11.43 9.98 -22.92
C ALA A 185 12.26 8.72 -23.24
N GLY A 186 11.64 7.54 -23.10
CA GLY A 186 12.18 6.26 -23.57
C GLY A 186 13.15 5.58 -22.60
N VAL A 187 13.53 4.34 -22.94
CA VAL A 187 14.30 3.44 -22.05
C VAL A 187 15.64 4.04 -21.62
N ALA A 188 16.36 4.69 -22.55
CA ALA A 188 17.69 5.24 -22.25
C ALA A 188 17.61 6.35 -21.19
N HIS A 189 16.60 7.22 -21.28
CA HIS A 189 16.35 8.26 -20.28
C HIS A 189 16.02 7.63 -18.92
N GLY A 190 15.03 6.73 -18.87
CA GLY A 190 14.63 6.08 -17.62
C GLY A 190 15.80 5.38 -16.91
N LYS A 191 16.64 4.64 -17.65
CA LYS A 191 17.88 4.07 -17.09
C LYS A 191 18.87 5.15 -16.63
N GLY A 192 18.98 6.25 -17.37
CA GLY A 192 19.80 7.42 -17.02
C GLY A 192 19.41 8.05 -15.68
N VAL A 193 18.11 8.08 -15.37
CA VAL A 193 17.58 8.55 -14.08
C VAL A 193 18.10 7.69 -12.95
N TYR A 194 17.98 6.36 -13.04
CA TYR A 194 18.54 5.43 -12.04
C TYR A 194 20.06 5.51 -11.92
N ASN A 195 20.77 5.66 -13.05
CA ASN A 195 22.21 5.95 -13.04
C ASN A 195 22.55 7.24 -12.30
N SER A 196 21.68 8.25 -12.32
CA SER A 196 21.89 9.50 -11.60
C SER A 196 21.80 9.34 -10.07
N ILE A 197 21.01 8.38 -9.58
CA ILE A 197 20.81 8.14 -8.13
C ILE A 197 22.10 7.65 -7.47
N THR A 198 22.88 6.86 -8.21
CA THR A 198 24.10 6.20 -7.73
C THR A 198 25.36 7.03 -8.01
N ARG A 199 25.23 8.21 -8.62
CA ARG A 199 26.35 9.12 -8.94
C ARG A 199 26.58 10.10 -7.78
N ASN A 200 27.86 10.38 -7.47
CA ASN A 200 28.31 11.46 -6.57
C ASN A 200 27.60 11.52 -5.21
N ALA A 201 27.96 10.57 -4.33
CA ALA A 201 27.31 10.30 -3.03
C ALA A 201 25.89 9.73 -3.20
N PRO A 202 25.70 8.41 -3.02
CA PRO A 202 24.40 7.76 -3.04
C PRO A 202 23.38 8.54 -2.19
N LYS A 203 22.26 8.93 -2.81
CA LYS A 203 21.17 9.62 -2.10
C LYS A 203 19.93 8.77 -2.17
N SER A 204 19.21 8.73 -1.06
CA SER A 204 17.86 8.18 -1.04
C SER A 204 16.95 9.01 -1.94
N ARG A 205 16.08 8.33 -2.70
CA ARG A 205 15.24 8.96 -3.72
C ARG A 205 13.86 8.33 -3.75
N LEU A 206 12.89 9.16 -4.11
CA LEU A 206 11.53 8.75 -4.40
C LEU A 206 11.31 8.92 -5.90
N VAL A 207 11.19 7.80 -6.61
CA VAL A 207 11.21 7.77 -8.08
C VAL A 207 9.81 7.54 -8.63
N LEU A 208 9.36 8.43 -9.52
CA LEU A 208 8.12 8.28 -10.30
C LEU A 208 8.36 7.43 -11.55
N ASN A 209 7.48 6.46 -11.75
CA ASN A 209 7.34 5.64 -12.94
C ASN A 209 5.84 5.41 -13.17
N HIS A 210 5.47 4.83 -14.30
CA HIS A 210 4.09 4.45 -14.59
C HIS A 210 4.02 2.96 -14.96
N GLU A 211 3.23 2.19 -14.22
CA GLU A 211 3.07 0.76 -14.51
C GLU A 211 2.27 0.49 -15.80
N THR A 212 1.68 1.54 -16.37
CA THR A 212 0.94 1.47 -17.63
C THR A 212 1.87 1.33 -18.84
N ILE A 213 3.16 1.65 -18.68
CA ILE A 213 4.16 1.69 -19.74
C ILE A 213 4.90 0.34 -19.85
N LYS A 214 4.79 -0.31 -21.00
CA LYS A 214 5.40 -1.63 -21.25
C LYS A 214 6.92 -1.61 -21.06
N ALA A 215 7.59 -0.57 -21.59
CA ALA A 215 9.04 -0.43 -21.50
C ALA A 215 9.51 -0.23 -20.05
N THR A 216 8.72 0.46 -19.23
CA THR A 216 8.96 0.61 -17.80
C THR A 216 8.97 -0.77 -17.13
N SER A 217 7.89 -1.54 -17.30
CA SER A 217 7.77 -2.90 -16.74
C SER A 217 8.83 -3.89 -17.25
N HIS A 218 9.12 -3.92 -18.56
CA HIS A 218 9.92 -4.98 -19.17
C HIS A 218 11.42 -4.66 -19.27
N THR A 219 11.83 -3.41 -19.03
CA THR A 219 13.20 -2.99 -19.31
C THR A 219 13.77 -2.02 -18.31
N VAL A 220 13.01 -1.00 -17.89
CA VAL A 220 13.52 0.01 -16.94
C VAL A 220 13.53 -0.54 -15.52
N VAL A 221 12.42 -1.15 -15.06
CA VAL A 221 12.33 -1.75 -13.70
C VAL A 221 13.37 -2.86 -13.49
N PRO A 222 13.52 -3.88 -14.36
CA PRO A 222 14.57 -4.89 -14.19
C PRO A 222 15.97 -4.29 -14.05
N TYR A 223 16.26 -3.26 -14.86
CA TYR A 223 17.53 -2.55 -14.79
C TYR A 223 17.69 -1.78 -13.47
N ALA A 224 16.66 -1.06 -13.03
CA ALA A 224 16.67 -0.32 -11.78
C ALA A 224 16.93 -1.23 -10.58
N LEU A 225 16.22 -2.37 -10.51
CA LEU A 225 16.39 -3.37 -9.46
C LEU A 225 17.84 -3.87 -9.40
N GLN A 226 18.38 -4.32 -10.53
CA GLN A 226 19.76 -4.79 -10.59
C GLN A 226 20.76 -3.69 -10.24
N HIS A 227 20.63 -2.52 -10.85
CA HIS A 227 21.58 -1.41 -10.72
C HIS A 227 21.63 -0.87 -9.28
N LEU A 228 20.48 -0.63 -8.66
CA LEU A 228 20.40 -0.08 -7.31
C LEU A 228 20.84 -1.10 -6.25
N SER A 229 20.42 -2.36 -6.37
CA SER A 229 20.84 -3.43 -5.45
C SER A 229 22.36 -3.67 -5.53
N ASN A 230 22.96 -3.65 -6.73
CA ASN A 230 24.41 -3.73 -6.89
C ASN A 230 25.18 -2.56 -6.26
N LYS A 231 24.49 -1.45 -5.97
CA LYS A 231 25.04 -0.27 -5.28
C LYS A 231 24.68 -0.24 -3.79
N GLY A 232 24.05 -1.29 -3.27
CA GLY A 232 23.75 -1.46 -1.85
C GLY A 232 22.50 -0.73 -1.37
N PHE A 233 21.67 -0.21 -2.28
CA PHE A 233 20.41 0.42 -1.89
C PHE A 233 19.38 -0.62 -1.46
N ARG A 234 18.64 -0.31 -0.39
CA ARG A 234 17.39 -0.98 -0.06
C ARG A 234 16.27 -0.42 -0.91
N LEU A 235 15.50 -1.29 -1.55
CA LEU A 235 14.35 -0.90 -2.37
C LEU A 235 13.06 -1.15 -1.60
N VAL A 236 12.46 -0.07 -1.13
CA VAL A 236 11.43 -0.10 -0.06
C VAL A 236 10.20 0.71 -0.48
N THR A 237 9.12 0.60 0.29
CA THR A 237 7.93 1.44 0.06
C THR A 237 8.21 2.91 0.35
N ALA A 238 7.41 3.81 -0.25
CA ALA A 238 7.52 5.25 -0.03
C ALA A 238 7.32 5.65 1.44
N THR A 239 6.50 4.90 2.17
CA THR A 239 6.28 5.05 3.62
C THR A 239 7.50 4.62 4.41
N GLU A 240 8.09 3.46 4.13
CA GLU A 240 9.30 2.99 4.82
C GLU A 240 10.46 3.97 4.59
N CYS A 241 10.65 4.44 3.35
CA CYS A 241 11.72 5.38 2.99
C CYS A 241 11.57 6.76 3.66
N ASN A 242 10.37 7.10 4.13
CA ASN A 242 10.06 8.32 4.88
C ASN A 242 9.89 8.10 6.39
N GLY A 243 10.11 6.87 6.89
CA GLY A 243 9.97 6.56 8.32
C GLY A 243 8.52 6.57 8.82
N LEU A 244 7.57 6.31 7.94
CA LEU A 244 6.13 6.29 8.23
C LEU A 244 5.58 4.89 8.50
N GLY A 245 6.46 3.91 8.73
CA GLY A 245 6.13 2.50 8.92
C GLY A 245 6.23 1.67 7.64
N ASP A 246 6.40 0.36 7.81
CA ASP A 246 6.64 -0.63 6.76
C ASP A 246 5.57 -1.76 6.77
N SER A 247 4.50 -1.59 7.53
CA SER A 247 3.44 -2.59 7.68
C SER A 247 2.09 -2.09 7.14
N PRO A 248 1.19 -3.01 6.74
CA PRO A 248 -0.16 -2.62 6.31
C PRO A 248 -0.94 -1.76 7.31
N ASN A 249 -0.72 -1.91 8.62
CA ASN A 249 -1.39 -1.08 9.65
C ASN A 249 -0.96 0.39 9.61
N ASP A 250 0.18 0.69 8.99
CA ASP A 250 0.66 2.05 8.82
C ASP A 250 0.07 2.73 7.57
N TRP A 251 -0.40 1.91 6.63
CA TRP A 251 -0.80 2.31 5.27
C TRP A 251 -2.31 2.36 5.07
N TYR A 252 -3.06 1.65 5.90
CA TYR A 252 -4.48 1.42 5.70
C TYR A 252 -5.29 1.56 6.98
N ASP A 253 -6.51 2.08 6.85
CA ASP A 253 -7.57 1.79 7.80
C ASP A 253 -8.23 0.45 7.39
N PHE A 254 -8.15 -0.56 8.26
CA PHE A 254 -8.84 -1.85 8.06
C PHE A 254 -10.33 -1.71 8.40
N VAL A 255 -11.08 -1.21 7.42
CA VAL A 255 -12.52 -0.92 7.56
C VAL A 255 -13.41 -2.16 7.35
N GLY A 256 -12.81 -3.32 7.08
CA GLY A 256 -13.53 -4.58 6.82
C GLY A 256 -14.38 -4.52 5.55
N GLY A 257 -15.04 -5.63 5.23
CA GLY A 257 -15.98 -5.68 4.10
C GLY A 257 -15.31 -5.80 2.74
N LYS A 258 -14.29 -6.65 2.61
CA LYS A 258 -13.96 -7.22 1.30
C LYS A 258 -15.21 -7.94 0.78
N GLU A 259 -15.74 -7.46 -0.33
CA GLU A 259 -17.01 -7.96 -0.87
C GLU A 259 -16.77 -9.07 -1.90
N SER A 260 -17.70 -10.01 -1.96
CA SER A 260 -17.90 -10.79 -3.17
C SER A 260 -18.38 -9.87 -4.28
N ARG A 261 -17.86 -10.08 -5.50
CA ARG A 261 -18.24 -9.27 -6.66
C ARG A 261 -19.76 -9.29 -6.85
N ASN A 262 -20.35 -8.11 -7.06
CA ASN A 262 -21.78 -7.91 -7.29
C ASN A 262 -22.00 -6.85 -8.38
N ASP A 263 -23.26 -6.51 -8.64
CA ASP A 263 -23.68 -5.53 -9.63
C ASP A 263 -23.19 -4.10 -9.36
N LYS A 264 -22.77 -3.77 -8.14
CA LYS A 264 -22.25 -2.45 -7.76
C LYS A 264 -20.78 -2.23 -8.12
N TRP A 265 -20.10 -3.26 -8.61
CA TRP A 265 -18.70 -3.21 -9.05
C TRP A 265 -18.64 -2.63 -10.47
N GLN A 266 -18.96 -1.35 -10.58
CA GLN A 266 -19.02 -0.60 -11.83
C GLN A 266 -18.24 0.71 -11.70
N CYS A 267 -17.57 1.04 -12.79
CA CYS A 267 -17.21 2.39 -13.15
C CYS A 267 -18.30 2.89 -14.12
#